data_AF-A0A9W6STK4-F1
#
_entry.id   AF-A0A9W6STK4-F1
#
_cell.length_a   1.000
_cell.length_b   1.000
_cell.length_c   1.000
_cell.angle_alpha   90.00
_cell.angle_beta   90.00
_cell.angle_gamma   90.00
#
_symmetry.space_group_name_H-M   'P 1'
#
loop_
_entity.id
_entity.type
_entity.pdbx_description
1 polymer ?
#
loop_
_entity_poly.entity_id
_entity_poly.type
_entity_poly.pdbx_seq_one_letter_code
_entity_poly.pdbx_strand_id
1 'polypeptide(L)' 'MAEICVSVGWTGVGSFTTTFTRVYGMPPTAYRARFPAPETYAMVPSCILKFFGRPKNKSFREDTAGPPP' A
#
# COMPACT_ATOMS: atom_id res chain seq x y z
N MET A 1 -4.52 -9.97 9.30
CA MET A 1 -5.15 -10.40 8.02
C MET A 1 -6.56 -9.86 7.84
N ALA A 2 -7.32 -9.62 8.92
CA ALA A 2 -8.65 -9.02 8.82
C ALA A 2 -8.66 -7.66 8.08
N GLU A 3 -7.69 -6.79 8.36
CA GLU A 3 -7.60 -5.48 7.68
C GLU A 3 -7.42 -5.60 6.16
N ILE A 4 -6.63 -6.59 5.71
CA ILE A 4 -6.40 -6.85 4.28
C ILE A 4 -7.66 -7.39 3.63
N CYS A 5 -8.38 -8.28 4.31
CA CYS A 5 -9.66 -8.78 3.84
C CYS A 5 -10.62 -7.62 3.54
N VAL A 6 -10.75 -6.66 4.46
CA VAL A 6 -11.63 -5.51 4.27
C VAL A 6 -11.08 -4.55 3.20
N SER A 7 -9.77 -4.29 3.16
CA SER A 7 -9.18 -3.36 2.19
C SER A 7 -9.30 -3.82 0.74
N VAL A 8 -9.36 -5.13 0.50
CA VAL A 8 -9.55 -5.73 -0.84
C VAL A 8 -11.01 -6.03 -1.16
N GLY A 9 -11.96 -5.51 -0.36
CA GLY A 9 -13.39 -5.55 -0.65
C GLY A 9 -14.15 -6.80 -0.20
N TRP A 10 -13.55 -7.64 0.64
CA TRP A 10 -14.24 -8.81 1.18
C TRP A 10 -15.03 -8.45 2.44
N THR A 11 -16.23 -9.00 2.55
CA THR A 11 -17.14 -8.78 3.68
C THR A 11 -16.86 -9.67 4.89
N GLY A 12 -16.00 -10.69 4.75
CA GLY A 12 -15.75 -11.65 5.82
C GLY A 12 -14.40 -12.34 5.72
N VAL A 13 -13.68 -12.38 6.86
CA VAL A 13 -12.34 -12.98 6.98
C VAL A 13 -12.35 -14.47 6.63
N GLY A 14 -13.38 -15.21 7.06
CA GLY A 14 -13.50 -16.65 6.80
C GLY A 14 -13.67 -16.99 5.32
N SER A 15 -14.51 -16.22 4.59
CA SER A 15 -14.69 -16.40 3.15
C SER A 15 -13.42 -16.06 2.37
N PHE A 16 -12.73 -14.99 2.79
CA PHE A 16 -11.44 -14.61 2.23
C PHE A 16 -10.38 -15.69 2.46
N THR A 17 -10.19 -16.17 3.69
CA THR A 17 -9.17 -17.20 3.99
C THR A 17 -9.47 -18.51 3.28
N THR A 18 -10.74 -18.92 3.21
CA THR A 18 -11.16 -20.15 2.51
C THR A 18 -10.85 -20.06 1.02
N THR A 19 -11.25 -18.96 0.36
CA THR A 19 -11.00 -18.77 -1.07
C THR A 19 -9.52 -18.61 -1.36
N PHE A 20 -8.81 -17.83 -0.54
CA PHE A 20 -7.37 -17.65 -0.67
C PHE A 20 -6.63 -19.00 -0.58
N THR A 21 -7.00 -19.83 0.40
CA THR A 21 -6.38 -21.16 0.56
C THR A 21 -6.67 -22.07 -0.62
N ARG A 22 -7.89 -22.01 -1.20
CA ARG A 22 -8.22 -22.76 -2.42
C ARG A 22 -7.37 -22.33 -3.63
N VAL A 23 -7.11 -21.04 -3.78
CA VAL A 23 -6.38 -20.50 -4.94
C VAL A 23 -4.86 -20.66 -4.78
N TYR A 24 -4.32 -20.42 -3.59
CA TYR A 24 -2.88 -20.36 -3.34
C TYR A 24 -2.33 -21.60 -2.61
N GLY A 25 -3.19 -22.57 -2.26
CA GLY A 25 -2.83 -23.82 -1.59
C GLY A 25 -2.42 -23.67 -0.12
N MET A 26 -2.43 -22.46 0.43
CA MET A 26 -2.00 -22.18 1.81
C MET A 26 -2.74 -20.96 2.38
N PRO A 27 -2.89 -20.85 3.72
CA PRO A 27 -3.54 -19.70 4.32
C PRO A 27 -2.73 -18.41 4.15
N PRO A 28 -3.37 -17.24 4.13
CA PRO A 28 -2.73 -15.96 3.84
C PRO A 28 -1.64 -15.56 4.87
N THR A 29 -1.76 -16.02 6.12
CA THR A 29 -0.72 -15.82 7.15
C THR A 29 0.57 -16.56 6.81
N ALA A 30 0.46 -17.83 6.43
CA ALA A 30 1.60 -18.63 6.02
C ALA A 30 2.19 -18.13 4.69
N TYR A 31 1.34 -17.68 3.77
CA TYR A 31 1.78 -17.07 2.50
C TYR A 31 2.69 -15.86 2.79
N ARG A 32 2.25 -14.92 3.64
CA ARG A 32 3.06 -13.75 4.02
C ARG A 32 4.35 -14.09 4.75
N ALA A 33 4.38 -15.19 5.51
CA ALA A 33 5.61 -15.63 6.18
C ALA A 33 6.62 -16.24 5.20
N ARG A 34 6.12 -16.92 4.16
CA ARG A 34 6.96 -17.63 3.18
C ARG A 34 7.49 -16.72 2.08
N PHE A 35 6.72 -15.72 1.67
CA PHE A 35 7.10 -14.77 0.63
C PHE A 35 7.49 -13.43 1.30
N PRO A 36 8.76 -12.99 1.20
CA PRO A 36 9.19 -11.71 1.75
C PRO A 36 8.44 -10.52 1.14
N ALA A 37 8.63 -9.35 1.75
CA ALA A 37 7.88 -8.14 1.43
C ALA A 37 7.86 -7.87 -0.09
N PRO A 38 6.73 -7.37 -0.64
CA PRO A 38 6.57 -7.15 -2.07
C PRO A 38 7.70 -6.31 -2.68
N GLU A 39 8.26 -5.39 -1.91
CA GLU A 39 9.43 -4.57 -2.26
C GLU A 39 10.65 -5.39 -2.71
N THR A 40 10.80 -6.63 -2.26
CA THR A 40 11.90 -7.52 -2.65
C THR A 40 11.69 -8.12 -4.05
N TYR A 41 10.45 -8.24 -4.53
CA TYR A 41 10.12 -8.89 -5.81
C TYR A 41 9.48 -7.97 -6.85
N ALA A 42 8.90 -6.85 -6.41
CA ALA A 42 8.24 -5.91 -7.29
C ALA A 42 9.28 -5.02 -7.97
N MET A 43 9.57 -5.28 -9.25
CA MET A 43 10.23 -4.30 -10.10
C MET A 43 9.26 -3.15 -10.39
N VAL A 44 9.29 -2.14 -9.53
CA VAL A 44 8.52 -0.90 -9.72
C VAL A 44 9.36 0.09 -10.53
N PRO A 45 8.86 0.64 -11.64
CA PRO A 45 9.59 1.65 -12.41
C PRO A 45 9.99 2.85 -11.56
N SER A 46 11.20 3.38 -11.82
CA SER A 46 11.76 4.49 -11.05
C SER A 46 10.90 5.77 -11.09
N CYS A 47 10.16 6.00 -12.18
CA CYS A 47 9.22 7.12 -12.30
C CYS A 47 8.06 7.02 -11.29
N ILE A 48 7.52 5.81 -11.07
CA ILE A 48 6.45 5.53 -10.11
C ILE A 48 6.97 5.71 -8.68
N LEU A 49 8.16 5.15 -8.38
CA LEU A 49 8.79 5.30 -7.06
C LEU A 49 9.02 6.77 -6.71
N LYS A 50 9.52 7.58 -7.65
CA LYS A 50 9.71 9.02 -7.45
C LYS A 50 8.39 9.76 -7.24
N PHE A 51 7.33 9.38 -7.95
CA PHE A 51 6.02 10.02 -7.82
C PHE A 51 5.42 9.78 -6.42
N PHE A 52 5.37 8.52 -5.97
CA PHE A 52 4.77 8.18 -4.68
C PHE A 52 5.68 8.44 -3.48
N GLY A 53 7.00 8.36 -3.66
CA GLY A 53 8.00 8.60 -2.60
C GLY A 53 8.35 10.06 -2.39
N ARG A 54 7.84 10.99 -3.23
CA ARG A 54 8.11 12.42 -3.07
C ARG A 54 7.59 12.91 -1.71
N PRO A 55 8.43 13.52 -0.87
CA PRO A 55 7.97 14.13 0.38
C PRO A 55 6.87 15.13 0.07
N LYS A 56 5.72 15.01 0.76
CA LYS A 56 4.66 16.01 0.67
C LYS A 56 5.03 17.21 1.55
N ASN A 57 6.07 17.94 1.16
CA ASN A 57 6.40 19.21 1.78
C ASN A 57 5.31 20.23 1.42
N LYS A 58 4.45 20.55 2.38
CA LYS A 58 3.61 21.76 2.32
C LYS A 58 4.49 22.98 2.57
N SER A 59 5.37 23.29 1.64
CA SER A 59 5.97 24.61 1.55
C SER A 59 5.65 25.17 0.18
N PHE A 60 4.36 25.45 -0.02
CA PHE A 60 4.01 26.64 -0.78
C PHE A 60 4.63 27.80 0.00
N ARG A 61 5.87 28.15 -0.32
CA ARG A 61 6.52 29.32 0.28
C ARG A 61 5.93 30.55 -0.37
N GLU A 62 5.46 31.45 0.49
CA GLU A 62 5.96 32.82 0.55
C GLU A 62 6.32 33.46 -0.80
N ASP A 63 5.35 34.16 -1.38
CA ASP A 63 5.49 35.28 -2.32
C ASP A 63 4.20 36.11 -2.14
N THR A 64 4.15 37.39 -1.78
CA THR A 64 5.14 38.48 -1.73
C THR A 64 4.65 39.52 -0.72
N ALA A 65 5.57 40.23 -0.05
CA ALA A 65 5.24 41.43 0.72
C ALA A 65 4.47 42.48 -0.11
N GLY A 66 3.35 42.99 0.42
CA GLY A 66 2.65 44.19 -0.05
C GLY A 66 2.43 45.16 1.13
N PRO A 67 2.55 46.49 0.93
CA PRO A 67 2.70 47.45 2.03
C PRO A 67 1.39 47.72 2.78
N PRO A 68 1.47 48.23 4.03
CA PRO A 68 0.29 48.47 4.87
C PRO A 68 -0.55 49.68 4.38
N PRO A 69 -1.87 49.74 4.69
CA PRO A 69 -2.54 51.02 4.87
C PRO A 69 -2.17 51.68 6.20
#